data_AF-F8CCU5-F1
#
_entry.id   AF-F8CCU5-F1
#
_cell.length_a   1.000
_cell.length_b   1.000
_cell.length_c   1.000
_cell.angle_alpha   90.00
_cell.angle_beta   90.00
_cell.angle_gamma   90.00
#
_symmetry.space_group_name_H-M   'P 1'
#
loop_
_entity.id
_entity.type
_entity.pdbx_description
1 polymer ?
#
loop_
_entity_poly.entity_id
_entity_poly.type
_entity_poly.pdbx_seq_one_letter_code
_entity_poly.pdbx_strand_id
1 'polypeptide(L)'
;MDTRKTQQADKTPKTEASAKPSAPRPTPSELQTGRDNLRRTDYGVVHPDLQGIRTRRDNGQSGADFADFTLDARNSTHQLTSQPNGRRMMTELDGRTQAVNPGAAGSLRNPVTVADIYSGRNAELNGGLPNAHAPRNDGTFASTRPAYRFDGQPSAGRPSNITYNEQGAGPRFNSLGHESVHAWRASNGLQVSPLAASRHADAPVFHQQPQFTGDMKQTVDDRLRLTEEFETVGLRPTPHTRTGWAPNENLIRAEHGLPLRDNYSGMRPGNNSNTQNLSMFDAGSDNRTFFQRMTGQPTPVGTILNDLER
;
A
#
# COMPACT_ATOMS: atom_id res chain seq x y z
N MET A 1 -73.26 55.72 -28.65
CA MET A 1 -72.35 56.37 -29.59
C MET A 1 -71.30 57.09 -28.74
N ASP A 2 -70.24 56.40 -28.31
CA ASP A 2 -69.00 56.09 -29.07
C ASP A 2 -68.14 57.36 -29.25
N THR A 3 -66.84 57.45 -28.98
CA THR A 3 -65.81 56.43 -28.72
C THR A 3 -64.52 57.10 -28.17
N ARG A 4 -63.94 56.50 -27.13
CA ARG A 4 -62.50 56.18 -26.87
C ARG A 4 -61.32 56.87 -27.61
N LYS A 5 -60.29 57.14 -26.77
CA LYS A 5 -58.82 56.88 -26.88
C LYS A 5 -58.02 57.79 -27.86
N THR A 6 -56.74 58.15 -27.65
CA THR A 6 -55.63 57.43 -26.99
C THR A 6 -54.47 58.37 -26.62
N GLN A 7 -53.74 57.99 -25.56
CA GLN A 7 -52.44 58.50 -25.12
C GLN A 7 -51.37 58.43 -26.23
N GLN A 8 -50.52 59.45 -26.31
CA GLN A 8 -49.27 59.41 -27.07
C GLN A 8 -48.12 59.37 -26.06
N ALA A 9 -47.48 58.19 -25.93
CA ALA A 9 -46.32 57.98 -25.09
C ALA A 9 -45.04 58.36 -25.85
N ASP A 10 -44.20 59.16 -25.20
CA ASP A 10 -42.84 59.46 -25.62
C ASP A 10 -42.03 58.18 -25.82
N LYS A 11 -41.49 58.00 -27.03
CA LYS A 11 -40.55 56.92 -27.35
C LYS A 11 -39.13 57.39 -27.03
N THR A 12 -38.60 56.96 -25.89
CA THR A 12 -37.16 56.91 -25.66
C THR A 12 -36.52 55.95 -26.67
N PRO A 13 -35.36 56.26 -27.28
CA PRO A 13 -34.69 55.32 -28.17
C PRO A 13 -34.20 54.10 -27.37
N LYS A 14 -34.62 52.89 -27.77
CA LYS A 14 -34.04 51.65 -27.26
C LYS A 14 -32.60 51.56 -27.77
N THR A 15 -31.64 51.64 -26.87
CA THR A 15 -30.27 51.19 -27.10
C THR A 15 -30.32 49.69 -27.35
N GLU A 16 -29.96 49.25 -28.55
CA GLU A 16 -29.75 47.84 -28.88
C GLU A 16 -28.60 47.31 -28.03
N ALA A 17 -28.93 46.63 -26.94
CA ALA A 17 -27.97 45.80 -26.23
C ALA A 17 -27.58 44.66 -27.17
N SER A 18 -26.35 44.69 -27.68
CA SER A 18 -25.77 43.61 -28.47
C SER A 18 -25.91 42.30 -27.70
N ALA A 19 -26.80 41.43 -28.15
CA ALA A 19 -26.96 40.10 -27.55
C ALA A 19 -25.62 39.37 -27.68
N LYS A 20 -24.99 39.04 -26.54
CA LYS A 20 -23.88 38.08 -26.52
C LYS A 20 -24.34 36.83 -27.26
N PRO A 21 -23.59 36.30 -28.24
CA PRO A 21 -23.95 35.03 -28.86
C PRO A 21 -24.05 34.00 -27.75
N SER A 22 -25.25 33.45 -27.52
CA SER A 22 -25.39 32.29 -26.65
C SER A 22 -24.63 31.18 -27.35
N ALA A 23 -23.52 30.73 -26.75
CA ALA A 23 -22.82 29.56 -27.27
C ALA A 23 -23.86 28.46 -27.50
N PRO A 24 -23.89 27.85 -28.71
CA PRO A 24 -24.90 26.84 -29.02
C PRO A 24 -24.85 25.73 -27.97
N ARG A 25 -26.02 25.31 -27.52
CA ARG A 25 -26.14 24.25 -26.52
C ARG A 25 -25.58 22.96 -27.15
N PRO A 26 -24.65 22.26 -26.49
CA PRO A 26 -24.04 21.06 -27.06
C PRO A 26 -25.12 20.04 -27.43
N THR A 27 -25.01 19.47 -28.62
CA THR A 27 -25.88 18.40 -29.08
C THR A 27 -25.67 17.13 -28.23
N PRO A 28 -26.64 16.19 -28.19
CA PRO A 28 -26.45 14.92 -27.50
C PRO A 28 -25.20 14.14 -27.96
N SER A 29 -24.85 14.22 -29.25
CA SER A 29 -23.62 13.63 -29.80
C SER A 29 -22.36 14.33 -29.29
N GLU A 30 -22.36 15.66 -29.19
CA GLU A 30 -21.25 16.43 -28.61
C GLU A 30 -21.14 16.22 -27.09
N LEU A 31 -22.23 15.97 -26.38
CA LEU A 31 -22.21 15.58 -24.97
C LEU A 31 -21.68 14.15 -24.79
N GLN A 32 -22.07 13.22 -25.65
CA GLN A 32 -21.56 11.85 -25.65
C GLN A 32 -20.07 11.84 -25.99
N THR A 33 -19.68 12.51 -27.07
CA THR A 33 -18.28 12.70 -27.49
C THR A 33 -17.49 13.47 -26.42
N GLY A 34 -18.09 14.49 -25.80
CA GLY A 34 -17.51 15.22 -24.68
C GLY A 34 -17.31 14.35 -23.45
N ARG A 35 -18.25 13.45 -23.14
CA ARG A 35 -18.14 12.45 -22.06
C ARG A 35 -17.09 11.38 -22.37
N ASP A 36 -16.98 10.96 -23.62
CA ASP A 36 -16.01 9.97 -24.08
C ASP A 36 -14.59 10.60 -24.17
N ASN A 37 -14.51 11.90 -24.44
CA ASN A 37 -13.28 12.71 -24.47
C ASN A 37 -12.90 13.32 -23.12
N LEU A 38 -13.82 13.36 -22.14
CA LEU A 38 -13.51 13.60 -20.74
C LEU A 38 -12.75 12.37 -20.23
N ARG A 39 -11.45 12.36 -20.52
CA ARG A 39 -10.53 11.33 -20.05
C ARG A 39 -10.61 11.30 -18.53
N ARG A 40 -11.02 10.13 -18.02
CA ARG A 40 -11.24 9.85 -16.59
C ARG A 40 -9.98 10.26 -15.82
N THR A 41 -10.15 11.06 -14.77
CA THR A 41 -9.09 11.18 -13.78
C THR A 41 -8.97 9.82 -13.12
N ASP A 42 -7.93 9.07 -13.46
CA ASP A 42 -7.71 7.69 -12.99
C ASP A 42 -7.19 7.64 -11.54
N TYR A 43 -7.32 8.75 -10.81
CA TYR A 43 -6.93 8.86 -9.42
C TYR A 43 -7.89 9.73 -8.60
N GLY A 44 -7.90 9.51 -7.29
CA GLY A 44 -8.62 10.30 -6.32
C GLY A 44 -7.72 10.79 -5.19
N VAL A 45 -8.08 11.94 -4.62
CA VAL A 45 -7.38 12.54 -3.48
C VAL A 45 -7.95 11.98 -2.17
N VAL A 46 -7.12 11.30 -1.40
CA VAL A 46 -7.50 10.73 -0.09
C VAL A 46 -7.35 11.71 1.07
N HIS A 47 -6.43 12.67 0.96
CA HIS A 47 -6.22 13.74 1.94
C HIS A 47 -5.55 14.95 1.27
N PRO A 48 -5.92 16.20 1.61
CA PRO A 48 -5.32 17.40 1.00
C PRO A 48 -3.80 17.50 1.25
N ASP A 49 -3.35 17.11 2.44
CA ASP A 49 -1.95 17.22 2.86
C ASP A 49 -1.08 16.01 2.50
N LEU A 50 -1.66 14.95 1.89
CA LEU A 50 -0.93 13.74 1.50
C LEU A 50 -0.92 13.65 -0.03
N GLN A 51 -0.05 14.43 -0.66
CA GLN A 51 -0.07 14.60 -2.12
C GLN A 51 0.46 13.38 -2.89
N GLY A 52 1.37 12.63 -2.27
CA GLY A 52 1.96 11.41 -2.77
C GLY A 52 1.15 10.15 -2.50
N ILE A 53 -0.04 10.27 -1.92
CA ILE A 53 -0.96 9.14 -1.68
C ILE A 53 -2.27 9.40 -2.43
N ARG A 54 -2.66 8.44 -3.28
CA ARG A 54 -3.82 8.58 -4.16
C ARG A 54 -4.59 7.27 -4.25
N THR A 55 -5.91 7.34 -4.40
CA THR A 55 -6.64 6.19 -4.94
C THR A 55 -6.36 6.07 -6.43
N ARG A 56 -6.41 4.85 -6.98
CA ARG A 56 -6.32 4.58 -8.40
C ARG A 56 -7.51 3.75 -8.84
N ARG A 57 -7.97 4.01 -10.06
CA ARG A 57 -9.09 3.29 -10.64
C ARG A 57 -8.60 2.02 -11.31
N ASP A 58 -9.21 0.90 -10.94
CA ASP A 58 -8.91 -0.38 -11.57
C ASP A 58 -9.58 -0.54 -12.93
N ASN A 59 -8.98 -1.40 -13.76
CA ASN A 59 -9.56 -1.82 -15.02
C ASN A 59 -10.92 -2.49 -14.78
N GLY A 60 -11.95 -2.03 -15.49
CA GLY A 60 -13.31 -2.54 -15.35
C GLY A 60 -14.11 -1.96 -14.18
N GLN A 61 -13.49 -1.21 -13.27
CA GLN A 61 -14.24 -0.51 -12.20
C GLN A 61 -15.12 0.59 -12.79
N SER A 62 -16.39 0.68 -12.41
CA SER A 62 -17.28 1.74 -12.88
C SER A 62 -16.92 3.11 -12.27
N GLY A 63 -17.46 4.19 -12.84
CA GLY A 63 -17.12 5.54 -12.37
C GLY A 63 -17.73 5.82 -11.00
N ALA A 64 -18.94 5.31 -10.75
CA ALA A 64 -19.62 5.38 -9.47
C ALA A 64 -18.87 4.55 -8.42
N ASP A 65 -18.51 3.31 -8.75
CA ASP A 65 -17.76 2.45 -7.82
C ASP A 65 -16.43 3.08 -7.42
N PHE A 66 -15.72 3.69 -8.37
CA PHE A 66 -14.47 4.39 -8.08
C PHE A 66 -14.67 5.64 -7.21
N ALA A 67 -15.76 6.38 -7.41
CA ALA A 67 -16.09 7.54 -6.59
C ALA A 67 -16.44 7.12 -5.14
N ASP A 68 -17.25 6.08 -4.97
CA ASP A 68 -17.60 5.53 -3.66
C ASP A 68 -16.38 4.98 -2.92
N PHE A 69 -15.54 4.22 -3.64
CA PHE A 69 -14.25 3.75 -3.12
C PHE A 69 -13.34 4.91 -2.70
N THR A 70 -13.23 5.96 -3.53
CA THR A 70 -12.40 7.13 -3.21
C THR A 70 -12.93 7.89 -2.00
N LEU A 71 -14.25 8.04 -1.87
CA LEU A 71 -14.87 8.63 -0.70
C LEU A 71 -14.54 7.81 0.57
N ASP A 72 -14.60 6.49 0.46
CA ASP A 72 -14.29 5.62 1.57
C ASP A 72 -12.83 5.66 2.01
N ALA A 73 -11.91 5.55 1.04
CA ALA A 73 -10.48 5.69 1.28
C ALA A 73 -10.15 7.05 1.90
N ARG A 74 -10.84 8.12 1.47
CA ARG A 74 -10.73 9.46 2.08
C ARG A 74 -11.18 9.46 3.54
N ASN A 75 -12.37 8.93 3.83
CA ASN A 75 -12.90 8.87 5.20
C ASN A 75 -11.99 8.05 6.12
N SER A 76 -11.54 6.89 5.65
CA SER A 76 -10.59 6.01 6.33
C SER A 76 -9.24 6.71 6.57
N THR A 77 -8.72 7.44 5.59
CA THR A 77 -7.48 8.22 5.74
C THR A 77 -7.65 9.35 6.75
N HIS A 78 -8.77 10.08 6.73
CA HIS A 78 -9.05 11.12 7.73
C HIS A 78 -9.18 10.56 9.14
N GLN A 79 -9.85 9.41 9.30
CA GLN A 79 -9.95 8.76 10.60
C GLN A 79 -8.57 8.30 11.09
N LEU A 80 -7.79 7.62 10.24
CA LEU A 80 -6.43 7.19 10.55
C LEU A 80 -5.53 8.37 10.95
N THR A 81 -5.63 9.50 10.25
CA THR A 81 -4.80 10.70 10.51
C THR A 81 -5.38 11.64 11.57
N SER A 82 -6.51 11.28 12.18
CA SER A 82 -7.08 12.04 13.31
C SER A 82 -6.30 11.87 14.61
N GLN A 83 -5.51 10.80 14.72
CA GLN A 83 -4.68 10.50 15.88
C GLN A 83 -3.16 10.58 15.55
N PRO A 84 -2.28 10.74 16.56
CA PRO A 84 -0.87 11.06 16.35
C PRO A 84 -0.05 10.00 15.59
N ASN A 85 -0.18 8.70 15.88
CA ASN A 85 0.63 7.66 15.24
C ASN A 85 0.21 7.47 13.79
N GLY A 86 -1.09 7.36 13.51
CA GLY A 86 -1.61 7.29 12.16
C GLY A 86 -1.28 8.54 11.34
N ARG A 87 -1.36 9.74 11.92
CA ARG A 87 -0.90 10.98 11.27
C ARG A 87 0.58 10.93 10.95
N ARG A 88 1.43 10.62 11.94
CA ARG A 88 2.89 10.56 11.76
C ARG A 88 3.27 9.56 10.68
N MET A 89 2.68 8.35 10.71
CA MET A 89 2.90 7.31 9.70
C MET A 89 2.61 7.83 8.29
N MET A 90 1.40 8.38 8.09
CA MET A 90 0.97 8.81 6.76
C MET A 90 1.77 10.00 6.25
N THR A 91 2.14 10.95 7.13
CA THR A 91 3.01 12.08 6.79
C THR A 91 4.43 11.64 6.45
N GLU A 92 5.03 10.74 7.24
CA GLU A 92 6.36 10.22 6.95
C GLU A 92 6.37 9.41 5.64
N LEU A 93 5.34 8.60 5.39
CA LEU A 93 5.16 7.88 4.13
C LEU A 93 5.08 8.87 2.96
N ASP A 94 4.17 9.85 3.02
CA ASP A 94 4.01 10.88 1.98
C ASP A 94 5.31 11.62 1.66
N GLY A 95 6.07 11.98 2.71
CA GLY A 95 7.37 12.65 2.59
C GLY A 95 8.43 11.83 1.82
N ARG A 96 8.25 10.51 1.67
CA ARG A 96 9.16 9.65 0.89
C ARG A 96 8.93 9.71 -0.62
N THR A 97 7.88 10.36 -1.10
CA THR A 97 7.45 10.36 -2.51
C THR A 97 8.57 10.61 -3.51
N GLN A 98 9.37 11.66 -3.32
CA GLN A 98 10.48 11.96 -4.25
C GLN A 98 11.67 11.02 -4.05
N ALA A 99 11.96 10.65 -2.80
CA ALA A 99 13.11 9.80 -2.46
C ALA A 99 13.01 8.40 -3.08
N VAL A 100 11.80 7.84 -3.17
CA VAL A 100 11.57 6.51 -3.77
C VAL A 100 11.20 6.56 -5.26
N ASN A 101 11.10 7.76 -5.83
CA ASN A 101 10.86 7.99 -7.26
C ASN A 101 11.91 8.97 -7.85
N PRO A 102 13.21 8.64 -7.76
CA PRO A 102 14.27 9.56 -8.17
C PRO A 102 14.15 9.91 -9.67
N GLY A 103 14.11 11.21 -9.97
CA GLY A 103 14.02 11.72 -11.34
C GLY A 103 12.64 11.56 -11.99
N ALA A 104 11.63 11.03 -11.30
CA ALA A 104 10.29 10.91 -11.84
C ALA A 104 9.59 12.28 -11.83
N ALA A 105 9.08 12.69 -13.00
CA ALA A 105 8.21 13.84 -13.12
C ALA A 105 6.76 13.38 -13.32
N GLY A 106 5.89 13.73 -12.38
CA GLY A 106 4.46 13.45 -12.49
C GLY A 106 3.78 14.40 -13.47
N SER A 107 2.59 14.03 -13.92
CA SER A 107 1.69 14.95 -14.59
C SER A 107 0.47 15.22 -13.72
N LEU A 108 -0.31 16.24 -14.06
CA LEU A 108 -1.63 16.48 -13.44
C LEU A 108 -2.55 15.25 -13.50
N ARG A 109 -2.36 14.36 -14.49
CA ARG A 109 -3.19 13.16 -14.70
C ARG A 109 -2.62 11.90 -14.09
N ASN A 110 -1.29 11.86 -13.93
CA ASN A 110 -0.60 10.77 -13.27
C ASN A 110 0.45 11.37 -12.32
N PRO A 111 0.04 11.80 -11.12
CA PRO A 111 0.98 12.32 -10.15
C PRO A 111 1.92 11.20 -9.69
N VAL A 112 3.15 11.60 -9.35
CA VAL A 112 4.11 10.70 -8.69
C VAL A 112 3.61 10.46 -7.28
N THR A 113 3.53 9.19 -6.89
CA THR A 113 3.03 8.76 -5.59
C THR A 113 4.00 7.81 -4.92
N VAL A 114 4.07 7.88 -3.60
CA VAL A 114 4.69 6.85 -2.78
C VAL A 114 3.75 5.65 -2.59
N ALA A 115 2.43 5.89 -2.59
CA ALA A 115 1.42 4.86 -2.39
C ALA A 115 0.21 5.10 -3.29
N ASP A 116 -0.20 4.06 -4.00
CA ASP A 116 -1.44 4.04 -4.79
C ASP A 116 -2.38 3.04 -4.14
N ILE A 117 -3.63 3.45 -3.88
CA ILE A 117 -4.63 2.65 -3.17
C ILE A 117 -5.69 2.21 -4.18
N TYR A 118 -5.90 0.90 -4.26
CA TYR A 118 -6.82 0.21 -5.16
C TYR A 118 -7.95 -0.44 -4.37
N SER A 119 -9.09 -0.65 -5.04
CA SER A 119 -10.27 -1.23 -4.40
C SER A 119 -10.11 -2.74 -4.26
N GLY A 120 -10.31 -3.23 -3.04
CA GLY A 120 -10.28 -4.65 -2.70
C GLY A 120 -11.62 -5.37 -2.90
N ARG A 121 -12.69 -4.63 -3.26
CA ARG A 121 -14.07 -5.13 -3.40
C ARG A 121 -14.20 -6.44 -4.17
N ASN A 122 -13.46 -6.58 -5.27
CA ASN A 122 -13.51 -7.75 -6.15
C ASN A 122 -12.19 -8.52 -6.18
N ALA A 123 -11.28 -8.28 -5.23
CA ALA A 123 -9.96 -8.89 -5.26
C ALA A 123 -10.05 -10.42 -5.23
N GLU A 124 -10.88 -10.99 -4.36
CA GLU A 124 -11.06 -12.44 -4.24
C GLU A 124 -11.61 -13.08 -5.53
N LEU A 125 -12.56 -12.41 -6.19
CA LEU A 125 -13.11 -12.86 -7.48
C LEU A 125 -12.06 -12.91 -8.59
N ASN A 126 -11.00 -12.12 -8.45
CA ASN A 126 -9.88 -12.04 -9.39
C ASN A 126 -8.64 -12.80 -8.91
N GLY A 127 -8.77 -13.66 -7.89
CA GLY A 127 -7.66 -14.45 -7.33
C GLY A 127 -6.66 -13.64 -6.51
N GLY A 128 -7.00 -12.41 -6.12
CA GLY A 128 -6.20 -11.53 -5.27
C GLY A 128 -6.68 -11.51 -3.81
N LEU A 129 -5.91 -10.82 -2.97
CA LEU A 129 -6.25 -10.58 -1.57
C LEU A 129 -6.87 -9.18 -1.40
N PRO A 130 -8.00 -9.06 -0.68
CA PRO A 130 -8.76 -7.82 -0.60
C PRO A 130 -8.13 -6.77 0.33
N ASN A 131 -7.23 -7.17 1.24
CA ASN A 131 -6.31 -6.28 1.95
C ASN A 131 -4.91 -6.82 1.68
N ALA A 132 -4.13 -6.05 0.91
CA ALA A 132 -2.82 -6.48 0.48
C ALA A 132 -1.92 -5.30 0.18
N HIS A 133 -0.63 -5.55 0.31
CA HIS A 133 0.43 -4.63 -0.03
C HIS A 133 1.38 -5.27 -1.04
N ALA A 134 1.87 -4.45 -1.98
CA ALA A 134 2.98 -4.84 -2.84
C ALA A 134 3.90 -3.65 -3.16
N PRO A 135 5.23 -3.77 -3.01
CA PRO A 135 6.17 -2.81 -3.57
C PRO A 135 6.06 -2.75 -5.10
N ARG A 136 5.99 -1.54 -5.66
CA ARG A 136 6.00 -1.36 -7.12
C ARG A 136 7.35 -1.75 -7.69
N ASN A 137 7.30 -2.45 -8.81
CA ASN A 137 8.45 -3.05 -9.46
C ASN A 137 8.18 -3.22 -10.97
N ASP A 138 9.22 -3.57 -11.73
CA ASP A 138 9.17 -3.79 -13.18
C ASP A 138 8.91 -5.26 -13.57
N GLY A 139 8.43 -6.07 -12.62
CA GLY A 139 8.26 -7.51 -12.76
C GLY A 139 9.48 -8.34 -12.34
N THR A 140 10.60 -7.71 -11.98
CA THR A 140 11.80 -8.41 -11.51
C THR A 140 12.00 -8.36 -10.00
N PHE A 141 12.59 -9.41 -9.42
CA PHE A 141 13.00 -9.37 -8.01
C PHE A 141 14.05 -8.29 -7.75
N ALA A 142 14.96 -8.06 -8.69
CA ALA A 142 15.99 -7.03 -8.56
C ALA A 142 15.37 -5.64 -8.37
N SER A 143 14.26 -5.33 -9.04
CA SER A 143 13.58 -4.06 -8.85
C SER A 143 12.81 -3.99 -7.53
N THR A 144 12.38 -5.10 -6.92
CA THR A 144 11.78 -5.07 -5.56
C THR A 144 12.83 -4.96 -4.44
N ARG A 145 14.08 -5.40 -4.66
CA ARG A 145 15.15 -5.42 -3.64
C ARG A 145 15.24 -4.17 -2.76
N PRO A 146 15.16 -2.93 -3.29
CA PRO A 146 15.27 -1.73 -2.47
C PRO A 146 14.16 -1.56 -1.43
N ALA A 147 13.04 -2.30 -1.51
CA ALA A 147 11.98 -2.29 -0.50
C ALA A 147 12.38 -2.99 0.81
N TYR A 148 13.33 -3.92 0.73
CA TYR A 148 13.66 -4.82 1.83
C TYR A 148 14.91 -4.38 2.57
N ARG A 149 14.99 -4.77 3.84
CA ARG A 149 16.27 -4.79 4.55
C ARG A 149 17.15 -5.88 3.93
N PHE A 150 18.29 -5.47 3.39
CA PHE A 150 19.20 -6.36 2.70
C PHE A 150 20.49 -6.44 3.53
N ASP A 151 20.94 -7.65 3.84
CA ASP A 151 22.08 -7.90 4.73
C ASP A 151 21.97 -7.20 6.09
N GLY A 152 20.75 -7.19 6.65
CA GLY A 152 20.49 -6.53 7.93
C GLY A 152 20.55 -5.00 7.90
N GLN A 153 20.46 -4.37 6.73
CA GLN A 153 20.51 -2.90 6.61
C GLN A 153 19.33 -2.34 5.83
N PRO A 154 18.81 -1.16 6.18
CA PRO A 154 17.78 -0.48 5.40
C PRO A 154 18.27 -0.16 3.99
N SER A 155 17.43 -0.43 2.99
CA SER A 155 17.68 -0.07 1.59
C SER A 155 17.11 1.32 1.23
N ALA A 156 17.21 1.71 -0.04
CA ALA A 156 16.72 3.01 -0.53
C ALA A 156 15.17 3.17 -0.44
N GLY A 157 14.43 2.06 -0.37
CA GLY A 157 12.97 2.01 -0.35
C GLY A 157 12.33 1.92 -1.73
N ARG A 158 11.03 1.61 -1.75
CA ARG A 158 10.19 1.57 -2.95
C ARG A 158 8.79 2.15 -2.71
N PRO A 159 8.17 2.74 -3.74
CA PRO A 159 6.76 3.07 -3.69
C PRO A 159 5.92 1.79 -3.71
N SER A 160 4.65 1.89 -3.31
CA SER A 160 3.77 0.75 -3.05
C SER A 160 2.42 0.86 -3.75
N ASN A 161 1.83 -0.30 -4.01
CA ASN A 161 0.41 -0.47 -4.27
C ASN A 161 -0.23 -1.08 -3.02
N ILE A 162 -1.36 -0.53 -2.61
CA ILE A 162 -2.19 -1.01 -1.52
C ILE A 162 -3.52 -1.42 -2.13
N THR A 163 -3.94 -2.64 -1.89
CA THR A 163 -5.32 -3.09 -2.13
C THR A 163 -6.05 -3.06 -0.80
N TYR A 164 -7.21 -2.42 -0.76
CA TYR A 164 -7.94 -2.16 0.48
C TYR A 164 -9.42 -2.51 0.31
N ASN A 165 -9.97 -3.33 1.19
CA ASN A 165 -11.36 -3.76 1.13
C ASN A 165 -12.29 -2.73 1.78
N GLU A 166 -12.87 -1.86 0.97
CA GLU A 166 -13.82 -0.86 1.45
C GLU A 166 -15.18 -1.43 1.88
N GLN A 167 -15.44 -2.71 1.64
CA GLN A 167 -16.66 -3.40 2.04
C GLN A 167 -16.50 -4.26 3.30
N GLY A 168 -15.30 -4.31 3.89
CA GLY A 168 -15.03 -5.09 5.09
C GLY A 168 -15.86 -4.61 6.30
N ALA A 169 -16.34 -5.55 7.11
CA ALA A 169 -17.17 -5.27 8.30
C ALA A 169 -16.39 -4.68 9.50
N GLY A 170 -15.06 -4.75 9.47
CA GLY A 170 -14.19 -4.22 10.54
C GLY A 170 -13.91 -2.71 10.43
N PRO A 171 -13.14 -2.13 11.37
CA PRO A 171 -12.72 -0.74 11.29
C PRO A 171 -11.84 -0.51 10.06
N ARG A 172 -12.46 0.02 9.00
CA ARG A 172 -11.87 0.20 7.67
C ARG A 172 -10.58 1.02 7.66
N PHE A 173 -10.52 2.08 8.47
CA PHE A 173 -9.29 2.87 8.66
C PHE A 173 -8.13 2.03 9.22
N ASN A 174 -8.40 1.02 10.05
CA ASN A 174 -7.39 0.15 10.64
C ASN A 174 -6.87 -0.85 9.60
N SER A 175 -7.74 -1.38 8.73
CA SER A 175 -7.30 -2.22 7.60
C SER A 175 -6.42 -1.43 6.63
N LEU A 176 -6.84 -0.21 6.24
CA LEU A 176 -6.00 0.69 5.45
C LEU A 176 -4.70 1.04 6.19
N GLY A 177 -4.77 1.26 7.51
CA GLY A 177 -3.62 1.52 8.36
C GLY A 177 -2.62 0.37 8.36
N HIS A 178 -3.08 -0.89 8.44
CA HIS A 178 -2.24 -2.09 8.35
C HIS A 178 -1.46 -2.13 7.03
N GLU A 179 -2.14 -1.98 5.89
CA GLU A 179 -1.45 -1.95 4.58
C GLU A 179 -0.53 -0.73 4.42
N SER A 180 -0.88 0.39 5.06
CA SER A 180 -0.05 1.59 5.08
C SER A 180 1.22 1.42 5.92
N VAL A 181 1.20 0.58 6.96
CA VAL A 181 2.42 0.19 7.70
C VAL A 181 3.36 -0.58 6.78
N HIS A 182 2.87 -1.55 6.00
CA HIS A 182 3.70 -2.23 5.00
C HIS A 182 4.27 -1.24 3.96
N ALA A 183 3.45 -0.30 3.47
CA ALA A 183 3.92 0.73 2.54
C ALA A 183 4.97 1.65 3.16
N TRP A 184 4.82 2.05 4.43
CA TRP A 184 5.82 2.82 5.17
C TRP A 184 7.13 2.03 5.26
N ARG A 185 7.07 0.75 5.62
CA ARG A 185 8.26 -0.13 5.70
C ARG A 185 8.95 -0.27 4.35
N ALA A 186 8.18 -0.52 3.27
CA ALA A 186 8.70 -0.61 1.91
C ALA A 186 9.37 0.70 1.46
N SER A 187 8.75 1.84 1.74
CA SER A 187 9.30 3.16 1.37
C SER A 187 10.57 3.54 2.13
N ASN A 188 10.81 2.90 3.27
CA ASN A 188 12.02 3.08 4.09
C ASN A 188 13.05 1.95 3.88
N GLY A 189 12.77 0.97 3.01
CA GLY A 189 13.67 -0.14 2.75
C GLY A 189 13.79 -1.11 3.93
N LEU A 190 12.72 -1.28 4.72
CA LEU A 190 12.70 -2.02 5.99
C LEU A 190 11.89 -3.32 5.95
N GLN A 191 11.24 -3.64 4.83
CA GLN A 191 10.47 -4.89 4.74
C GLN A 191 11.35 -6.11 4.92
N VAL A 192 10.78 -7.19 5.46
CA VAL A 192 11.45 -8.49 5.46
C VAL A 192 11.63 -8.96 4.03
N SER A 193 12.86 -9.27 3.64
CA SER A 193 13.13 -9.74 2.28
C SER A 193 12.56 -11.15 2.08
N PRO A 194 11.81 -11.43 1.00
CA PRO A 194 11.55 -12.80 0.61
C PRO A 194 12.85 -13.46 0.18
N LEU A 195 12.97 -14.78 0.36
CA LEU A 195 14.18 -15.53 0.08
C LEU A 195 14.66 -15.30 -1.36
N ALA A 196 13.73 -15.29 -2.32
CA ALA A 196 14.00 -15.09 -3.74
C ALA A 196 14.64 -13.73 -4.08
N ALA A 197 14.38 -12.68 -3.29
CA ALA A 197 15.00 -11.37 -3.49
C ALA A 197 16.38 -11.26 -2.82
N SER A 198 16.74 -12.19 -1.94
CA SER A 198 17.95 -12.16 -1.12
C SER A 198 19.18 -12.79 -1.80
N ARG A 199 20.37 -12.55 -1.23
CA ARG A 199 21.61 -13.27 -1.62
C ARG A 199 21.56 -14.77 -1.27
N HIS A 200 20.65 -15.16 -0.39
CA HIS A 200 20.49 -16.53 0.09
C HIS A 200 19.56 -17.37 -0.78
N ALA A 201 18.99 -16.82 -1.85
CA ALA A 201 18.06 -17.52 -2.74
C ALA A 201 18.59 -18.87 -3.27
N ASP A 202 19.92 -19.00 -3.38
CA ASP A 202 20.62 -20.21 -3.82
C ASP A 202 21.67 -20.70 -2.81
N ALA A 203 21.44 -20.46 -1.51
CA ALA A 203 22.38 -20.84 -0.46
C ALA A 203 22.72 -22.36 -0.50
N PRO A 204 23.98 -22.76 -0.24
CA PRO A 204 24.41 -24.16 -0.32
C PRO A 204 23.59 -25.15 0.51
N VAL A 205 22.99 -24.69 1.62
CA VAL A 205 22.14 -25.52 2.48
C VAL A 205 20.95 -26.13 1.73
N PHE A 206 20.41 -25.44 0.73
CA PHE A 206 19.28 -25.92 -0.06
C PHE A 206 19.64 -27.06 -1.00
N HIS A 207 20.93 -27.28 -1.28
CA HIS A 207 21.43 -28.30 -2.20
C HIS A 207 21.89 -29.57 -1.48
N GLN A 208 21.92 -29.57 -0.14
CA GLN A 208 22.37 -30.73 0.65
C GLN A 208 21.41 -31.91 0.59
N GLN A 209 20.10 -31.62 0.45
CA GLN A 209 19.03 -32.60 0.33
C GLN A 209 18.10 -32.18 -0.82
N PRO A 210 18.48 -32.46 -2.09
CA PRO A 210 17.76 -31.96 -3.26
C PRO A 210 16.25 -32.26 -3.30
N GLN A 211 15.85 -33.39 -2.69
CA GLN A 211 14.46 -33.81 -2.58
C GLN A 211 13.60 -32.90 -1.67
N PHE A 212 14.23 -32.10 -0.80
CA PHE A 212 13.55 -31.19 0.13
C PHE A 212 13.78 -29.70 -0.19
N THR A 213 14.51 -29.39 -1.27
CA THR A 213 14.86 -28.00 -1.63
C THR A 213 13.63 -27.09 -1.70
N GLY A 214 12.56 -27.55 -2.36
CA GLY A 214 11.31 -26.78 -2.49
C GLY A 214 10.67 -26.48 -1.13
N ASP A 215 10.46 -27.53 -0.33
CA ASP A 215 9.83 -27.42 0.98
C ASP A 215 10.63 -26.57 1.97
N MET A 216 11.97 -26.68 1.93
CA MET A 216 12.87 -25.85 2.74
C MET A 216 12.74 -24.38 2.37
N LYS A 217 12.79 -24.04 1.08
CA LYS A 217 12.65 -22.66 0.60
C LYS A 217 11.28 -22.09 0.97
N GLN A 218 10.22 -22.86 0.78
CA GLN A 218 8.85 -22.47 1.14
C GLN A 218 8.71 -22.21 2.64
N THR A 219 9.27 -23.07 3.49
CA THR A 219 9.26 -22.91 4.96
C THR A 219 9.97 -21.62 5.39
N VAL A 220 11.11 -21.32 4.77
CA VAL A 220 11.83 -20.06 5.00
C VAL A 220 11.01 -18.86 4.53
N ASP A 221 10.42 -18.90 3.33
CA ASP A 221 9.57 -17.81 2.83
C ASP A 221 8.33 -17.58 3.71
N ASP A 222 7.68 -18.64 4.19
CA ASP A 222 6.56 -18.55 5.12
C ASP A 222 6.97 -17.90 6.45
N ARG A 223 8.20 -18.18 6.93
CA ARG A 223 8.76 -17.56 8.13
C ARG A 223 9.01 -16.07 7.93
N LEU A 224 9.54 -15.70 6.77
CA LEU A 224 9.86 -14.31 6.42
C LEU A 224 8.57 -13.50 6.25
N ARG A 225 7.57 -14.04 5.54
CA ARG A 225 6.23 -13.44 5.43
C ARG A 225 5.60 -13.21 6.80
N LEU A 226 5.58 -14.23 7.67
CA LEU A 226 5.03 -14.07 9.02
C LEU A 226 5.80 -13.05 9.87
N THR A 227 7.11 -12.93 9.68
CA THR A 227 7.90 -11.92 10.39
C THR A 227 7.50 -10.51 9.95
N GLU A 228 7.27 -10.29 8.65
CA GLU A 228 6.75 -9.01 8.14
C GLU A 228 5.39 -8.68 8.78
N GLU A 229 4.47 -9.63 8.82
CA GLU A 229 3.15 -9.47 9.45
C GLU A 229 3.25 -9.20 10.96
N PHE A 230 4.12 -9.92 11.67
CA PHE A 230 4.32 -9.71 13.11
C PHE A 230 4.89 -8.33 13.42
N GLU A 231 5.80 -7.82 12.59
CA GLU A 231 6.30 -6.47 12.75
C GLU A 231 5.24 -5.41 12.38
N THR A 232 4.44 -5.66 11.33
CA THR A 232 3.34 -4.79 10.94
C THR A 232 2.26 -4.71 12.01
N VAL A 233 1.89 -5.83 12.64
CA VAL A 233 0.93 -5.84 13.75
C VAL A 233 1.50 -5.18 15.01
N GLY A 234 2.82 -5.27 15.22
CA GLY A 234 3.48 -4.82 16.44
C GLY A 234 3.67 -5.94 17.47
N LEU A 235 3.70 -7.21 17.04
CA LEU A 235 4.08 -8.38 17.85
C LEU A 235 5.61 -8.55 17.90
N ARG A 236 6.33 -7.94 16.95
CA ARG A 236 7.79 -7.80 16.96
C ARG A 236 8.15 -6.34 16.66
N PRO A 237 9.24 -5.81 17.23
CA PRO A 237 9.73 -4.48 16.86
C PRO A 237 10.28 -4.50 15.43
N THR A 238 10.15 -3.37 14.73
CA THR A 238 10.82 -3.14 13.44
C THR A 238 12.30 -2.77 13.69
N PRO A 239 13.28 -3.53 13.17
CA PRO A 239 14.69 -3.19 13.29
C PRO A 239 15.10 -1.91 12.54
N HIS A 240 16.29 -1.39 12.84
CA HIS A 240 16.97 -0.30 12.10
C HIS A 240 16.15 0.98 11.86
N THR A 241 15.29 1.33 12.82
CA THR A 241 14.49 2.57 12.77
C THR A 241 15.32 3.77 13.24
N ARG A 242 15.48 4.78 12.39
CA ARG A 242 16.36 5.94 12.64
C ARG A 242 16.06 6.71 13.93
N THR A 243 14.81 6.71 14.39
CA THR A 243 14.36 7.45 15.58
C THR A 243 13.90 6.53 16.71
N GLY A 244 14.16 5.22 16.60
CA GLY A 244 13.63 4.22 17.53
C GLY A 244 12.11 4.02 17.45
N TRP A 245 11.46 4.64 16.47
CA TRP A 245 10.02 4.53 16.22
C TRP A 245 9.74 3.96 14.83
N ALA A 246 8.79 3.03 14.77
CA ALA A 246 8.13 2.59 13.55
C ALA A 246 6.62 2.47 13.81
N PRO A 247 5.79 2.76 12.80
CA PRO A 247 4.36 2.53 12.91
C PRO A 247 4.08 1.02 12.94
N ASN A 248 3.01 0.66 13.62
CA ASN A 248 2.43 -0.68 13.60
C ASN A 248 0.93 -0.62 13.89
N GLU A 249 0.21 -1.68 13.56
CA GLU A 249 -1.23 -1.77 13.75
C GLU A 249 -1.61 -1.55 15.21
N ASN A 250 -0.90 -2.16 16.17
CA ASN A 250 -1.23 -2.02 17.59
C ASN A 250 -1.10 -0.58 18.12
N LEU A 251 -0.17 0.24 17.61
CA LEU A 251 -0.11 1.67 17.93
C LEU A 251 -1.34 2.42 17.41
N ILE A 252 -1.78 2.13 16.18
CA ILE A 252 -3.00 2.69 15.58
C ILE A 252 -4.23 2.23 16.39
N ARG A 253 -4.31 0.95 16.74
CA ARG A 253 -5.42 0.40 17.54
C ARG A 253 -5.50 1.07 18.90
N ALA A 254 -4.36 1.21 19.59
CA ALA A 254 -4.28 1.82 20.91
C ALA A 254 -4.83 3.25 20.93
N GLU A 255 -4.41 4.11 19.99
CA GLU A 255 -4.84 5.50 19.95
C GLU A 255 -6.29 5.70 19.51
N HIS A 256 -6.88 4.68 18.89
CA HIS A 256 -8.29 4.65 18.49
C HIS A 256 -9.20 3.86 19.44
N GLY A 257 -8.67 3.38 20.58
CA GLY A 257 -9.45 2.62 21.56
C GLY A 257 -9.90 1.23 21.06
N LEU A 258 -9.20 0.66 20.07
CA LEU A 258 -9.46 -0.69 19.60
C LEU A 258 -8.66 -1.71 20.43
N PRO A 259 -9.19 -2.93 20.66
CA PRO A 259 -8.46 -3.98 21.37
C PRO A 259 -7.15 -4.31 20.67
N LEU A 260 -6.03 -4.44 21.39
CA LEU A 260 -4.75 -4.81 20.77
C LEU A 260 -4.77 -6.25 20.26
N ARG A 261 -3.99 -6.52 19.21
CA ARG A 261 -3.74 -7.87 18.73
C ARG A 261 -2.55 -8.46 19.47
N ASP A 262 -2.72 -9.70 19.91
CA ASP A 262 -1.67 -10.54 20.50
C ASP A 262 -1.23 -11.67 19.53
N ASN A 263 -1.86 -11.75 18.36
CA ASN A 263 -1.60 -12.72 17.31
C ASN A 263 -1.97 -12.18 15.92
N TYR A 264 -1.41 -12.81 14.89
CA TYR A 264 -1.80 -12.61 13.50
C TYR A 264 -2.42 -13.90 12.97
N SER A 265 -3.73 -13.90 12.70
CA SER A 265 -4.49 -15.07 12.21
C SER A 265 -4.28 -16.33 13.07
N GLY A 266 -4.27 -16.17 14.40
CA GLY A 266 -4.02 -17.24 15.37
C GLY A 266 -2.54 -17.56 15.61
N MET A 267 -1.62 -16.95 14.85
CA MET A 267 -0.19 -17.22 14.92
C MET A 267 0.53 -16.19 15.80
N ARG A 268 1.51 -16.67 16.58
CA ARG A 268 2.38 -15.82 17.39
C ARG A 268 3.85 -15.97 16.97
N PRO A 269 4.71 -14.99 17.26
CA PRO A 269 6.15 -15.17 17.13
C PRO A 269 6.63 -16.40 17.90
N GLY A 270 7.25 -17.35 17.20
CA GLY A 270 7.80 -18.59 17.79
C GLY A 270 6.76 -19.66 18.15
N ASN A 271 5.47 -19.43 17.88
CA ASN A 271 4.41 -20.42 18.09
C ASN A 271 3.42 -20.40 16.92
N ASN A 272 3.75 -21.18 15.88
CA ASN A 272 2.91 -21.43 14.70
C ASN A 272 3.35 -22.72 14.00
N SER A 273 2.52 -23.25 13.10
CA SER A 273 2.78 -24.51 12.36
C SER A 273 4.12 -24.52 11.61
N ASN A 274 4.56 -23.36 11.11
CA ASN A 274 5.83 -23.23 10.41
C ASN A 274 7.05 -23.47 11.32
N THR A 275 6.90 -23.29 12.64
CA THR A 275 7.99 -23.44 13.62
C THR A 275 8.49 -24.89 13.68
N GLN A 276 7.60 -25.88 13.57
CA GLN A 276 7.97 -27.30 13.59
C GLN A 276 8.77 -27.67 12.34
N ASN A 277 8.24 -27.36 11.16
CA ASN A 277 8.92 -27.63 9.88
C ASN A 277 10.30 -26.96 9.83
N LEU A 278 10.37 -25.70 10.26
CA LEU A 278 11.62 -24.97 10.31
C LEU A 278 12.64 -25.64 11.24
N SER A 279 12.22 -26.09 12.42
CA SER A 279 13.10 -26.80 13.35
C SER A 279 13.60 -28.14 12.80
N MET A 280 12.76 -28.87 12.07
CA MET A 280 13.15 -30.13 11.43
C MET A 280 14.16 -29.90 10.31
N PHE A 281 13.92 -28.93 9.43
CA PHE A 281 14.86 -28.61 8.36
C PHE A 281 16.18 -28.03 8.90
N ASP A 282 16.11 -27.18 9.92
CA ASP A 282 17.29 -26.64 10.58
C ASP A 282 18.17 -27.74 11.17
N ALA A 283 17.59 -28.68 11.92
CA ALA A 283 18.32 -29.81 12.48
C ALA A 283 18.83 -30.79 11.41
N GLY A 284 18.01 -31.08 10.38
CA GLY A 284 18.34 -32.01 9.31
C GLY A 284 19.39 -31.49 8.32
N SER A 285 19.58 -30.18 8.25
CA SER A 285 20.58 -29.51 7.38
C SER A 285 21.74 -28.87 8.15
N ASP A 286 21.83 -29.12 9.46
CA ASP A 286 22.91 -28.60 10.30
C ASP A 286 24.23 -29.33 10.04
N ASN A 287 25.07 -28.71 9.23
CA ASN A 287 26.41 -29.19 8.89
C ASN A 287 27.53 -28.55 9.73
N ARG A 288 27.20 -27.87 10.85
CA ARG A 288 28.21 -27.25 11.72
C ARG A 288 29.12 -28.31 12.34
N THR A 289 30.42 -28.02 12.34
CA THR A 289 31.42 -28.76 13.11
C THR A 289 31.20 -28.64 14.62
N PHE A 290 31.80 -29.55 15.41
CA PHE A 290 31.71 -29.50 16.88
C PHE A 290 32.12 -28.13 17.45
N PHE A 291 33.24 -27.57 16.96
CA PHE A 291 33.71 -26.26 17.43
C PHE A 291 32.73 -25.12 17.09
N GLN A 292 32.12 -25.15 15.89
CA GLN A 292 31.10 -24.15 15.51
C GLN A 292 29.86 -24.25 16.40
N ARG A 293 29.44 -25.47 16.77
CA ARG A 293 28.35 -25.68 17.73
C ARG A 293 28.73 -25.17 19.13
N MET A 294 29.95 -25.47 19.58
CA MET A 294 30.46 -25.06 20.90
C MET A 294 30.59 -23.54 21.03
N THR A 295 30.97 -22.86 19.95
CA THR A 295 31.09 -21.39 19.89
C THR A 295 29.76 -20.68 19.64
N GLY A 296 28.65 -21.42 19.54
CA GLY A 296 27.31 -20.85 19.38
C GLY A 296 27.07 -20.22 18.00
N GLN A 297 27.83 -20.59 16.97
CA GLN A 297 27.55 -20.11 15.62
C GLN A 297 26.15 -20.55 15.17
N PRO A 298 25.38 -19.68 14.49
CA PRO A 298 24.08 -20.07 13.96
C PRO A 298 24.20 -21.22 12.96
N THR A 299 23.16 -22.05 12.87
CA THR A 299 23.00 -23.04 11.81
C THR A 299 22.96 -22.37 10.43
N PRO A 300 23.11 -23.11 9.32
CA PRO A 300 22.99 -22.52 7.99
C PRO A 300 21.62 -21.85 7.75
N VAL A 301 20.52 -22.52 8.11
CA VAL A 301 19.17 -21.91 8.03
C VAL A 301 19.05 -20.74 9.01
N GLY A 302 19.57 -20.88 10.23
CA GLY A 302 19.62 -19.79 11.21
C GLY A 302 20.42 -18.57 10.74
N THR A 303 21.47 -18.76 9.95
CA THR A 303 22.26 -17.67 9.34
C THR A 303 21.42 -16.93 8.31
N ILE A 304 20.74 -17.66 7.43
CA ILE A 304 19.80 -17.08 6.46
C ILE A 304 18.74 -16.25 7.18
N LEU A 305 18.10 -16.82 8.20
CA LEU A 305 17.06 -16.10 8.95
C LEU A 305 17.60 -14.88 9.68
N ASN A 306 18.77 -14.95 10.31
CA ASN A 306 19.36 -13.80 10.98
C ASN A 306 19.67 -12.67 10.00
N ASP A 307 20.15 -12.98 8.79
CA ASP A 307 20.48 -11.98 7.78
C ASP A 307 19.24 -11.31 7.16
N LEU A 308 18.10 -12.01 7.13
CA LEU A 308 16.86 -11.52 6.50
C LEU A 308 15.86 -10.94 7.52
N GLU A 309 15.87 -11.43 8.76
CA GLU A 309 15.00 -10.94 9.84
C GLU A 309 15.59 -9.77 10.63
N ARG A 310 16.89 -9.51 10.57
CA ARG A 310 17.49 -8.37 11.26
C ARG A 310 17.47 -7.12 10.39
#